data_AF-A0A8S2VZW4-F1
#
_entry.id   AF-A0A8S2VZW4-F1
#
_cell.length_a   1.000
_cell.length_b   1.000
_cell.length_c   1.000
_cell.angle_alpha   90.00
_cell.angle_beta   90.00
_cell.angle_gamma   90.00
#
_symmetry.space_group_name_H-M   'P 1'
#
loop_
_entity.id
_entity.type
_entity.pdbx_description
1 polymer ?
#
loop_
_entity_poly.entity_id
_entity_poly.type
_entity_poly.pdbx_seq_one_letter_code
_entity_poly.pdbx_strand_id
1 'polypeptide(L)' 'PWNSTDVCGLLSSDQIAEYALSEHGQIYLGSCEVPRSIPWHFGQFERDVLLTALTLLNKTSLPTGSHIDISLILRRLSSK' A
#
# COMPACT_ATOMS: atom_id res chain seq x y z
N PRO A 1 -8.18 -7.06 4.09
CA PRO A 1 -8.40 -6.22 5.29
C PRO A 1 -9.59 -6.62 6.17
N TRP A 2 -10.79 -6.85 5.62
CA TRP A 2 -11.98 -7.21 6.42
C TRP A 2 -11.98 -8.64 6.97
N ASN A 3 -11.22 -9.54 6.36
CA ASN A 3 -11.05 -10.89 6.89
C ASN A 3 -9.95 -10.86 7.96
N SER A 4 -10.31 -11.14 9.21
CA SER A 4 -9.37 -11.17 10.35
C SER A 4 -8.40 -12.36 10.31
N THR A 5 -8.69 -13.39 9.51
CA THR A 5 -7.81 -14.55 9.31
C THR A 5 -6.81 -14.36 8.15
N ASP A 6 -6.93 -13.28 7.40
CA ASP A 6 -5.99 -12.89 6.35
C ASP A 6 -4.71 -12.32 6.97
N VAL A 7 -3.57 -12.52 6.30
CA VAL A 7 -2.26 -11.95 6.69
C VAL A 7 -2.32 -10.42 6.77
N CYS A 8 -3.14 -9.78 5.94
CA CYS A 8 -3.42 -8.34 6.00
C CYS A 8 -4.82 -8.02 6.58
N GLY A 9 -5.31 -8.84 7.51
CA GLY A 9 -6.49 -8.53 8.31
C GLY A 9 -6.24 -7.33 9.23
N LEU A 10 -7.23 -6.44 9.34
CA LEU A 10 -7.23 -5.33 10.29
C LEU A 10 -8.30 -5.55 11.36
N LEU A 11 -8.09 -4.98 12.55
CA LEU A 11 -8.88 -5.27 13.73
C LEU A 11 -10.17 -4.45 13.83
N SER A 12 -10.22 -3.28 13.16
CA SER A 12 -11.38 -2.38 13.21
C SER A 12 -11.73 -1.76 11.85
N SER A 13 -12.98 -1.33 11.71
CA SER A 13 -13.45 -0.55 10.56
C SER A 13 -12.67 0.73 10.36
N ASP A 14 -12.28 1.40 11.45
CA ASP A 14 -11.56 2.68 11.40
C ASP A 14 -10.15 2.49 10.84
N GLN A 15 -9.48 1.39 11.21
CA GLN A 15 -8.20 1.03 10.62
C GLN A 15 -8.33 0.72 9.14
N ILE A 16 -9.41 0.07 8.71
CA ILE A 16 -9.64 -0.21 7.28
C ILE A 16 -9.92 1.10 6.53
N ALA A 17 -10.70 2.01 7.12
CA ALA A 17 -10.98 3.32 6.55
C ALA A 17 -9.68 4.11 6.34
N GLU A 18 -8.81 4.15 7.35
CA GLU A 18 -7.55 4.90 7.28
C GLU A 18 -6.50 4.24 6.38
N TYR A 19 -6.19 2.96 6.60
CA TYR A 19 -5.03 2.32 5.98
C TYR A 19 -5.29 1.66 4.63
N ALA A 20 -6.55 1.44 4.25
CA ALA A 20 -6.89 0.82 2.97
C ALA A 20 -7.75 1.70 2.06
N LEU A 21 -8.67 2.50 2.62
CA LEU A 21 -9.64 3.25 1.85
C LEU A 21 -9.33 4.74 1.70
N SER A 22 -8.56 5.35 2.61
CA SER A 22 -8.19 6.75 2.47
C SER A 22 -7.23 6.95 1.31
N GLU A 23 -7.57 7.85 0.39
CA GLU A 23 -6.69 8.28 -0.71
C GLU A 23 -5.87 9.52 -0.33
N HIS A 24 -6.04 10.04 0.88
CA HIS A 24 -5.42 11.27 1.33
C HIS A 24 -4.66 11.00 2.63
N GLY A 25 -3.46 11.55 2.72
CA GLY A 25 -2.63 11.42 3.90
C GLY A 25 -1.73 12.62 4.13
N GLN A 26 -0.87 12.48 5.14
CA GLN A 26 0.15 13.46 5.50
C GLN A 26 1.50 12.75 5.51
N ILE A 27 2.51 13.37 4.88
CA ILE A 27 3.89 12.95 5.03
C ILE A 27 4.54 13.89 6.02
N TYR A 28 4.99 13.33 7.15
CA TYR A 28 5.71 14.08 8.18
C TYR A 28 7.19 14.15 7.85
N LEU A 29 7.74 15.36 7.92
CA LEU A 29 9.09 15.76 7.54
C LEU A 29 9.66 16.73 8.59
N GLY A 30 10.92 17.10 8.43
CA GLY A 30 11.60 18.04 9.34
C GLY A 30 12.34 17.32 10.46
N SER A 31 12.52 18.02 11.58
CA SER A 31 13.12 17.46 12.79
C SER A 31 12.03 17.08 13.80
N CYS A 32 12.39 16.30 14.81
CA CYS A 32 11.50 16.01 15.94
C CYS A 32 11.03 17.30 16.65
N GLU A 33 11.89 18.32 16.70
CA GLU A 33 11.61 19.60 17.36
C GLU A 33 10.70 20.52 16.52
N VAL A 34 10.81 20.43 15.19
CA VAL A 34 10.02 21.23 14.26
C VAL A 34 9.43 20.30 13.19
N PRO A 35 8.40 19.50 13.54
CA PRO A 35 7.74 18.65 12.58
C PRO A 35 6.99 19.50 11.57
N ARG A 36 7.07 19.10 10.30
CA ARG A 36 6.32 19.69 9.19
C ARG A 36 5.52 18.58 8.53
N SER A 37 4.30 18.86 8.12
CA SER A 37 3.51 17.92 7.31
C SER A 37 3.27 18.49 5.92
N ILE A 38 3.29 17.60 4.93
CA ILE A 38 2.81 17.92 3.59
C ILE A 38 1.60 17.02 3.28
N PRO A 39 0.51 17.58 2.73
CA PRO A 39 -0.58 16.76 2.24
C PRO A 39 -0.10 15.91 1.07
N TRP A 40 -0.55 14.66 1.02
CA TRP A 40 -0.25 13.74 -0.06
C TRP A 40 -1.51 13.04 -0.53
N HIS A 41 -1.77 13.10 -1.84
CA HIS A 41 -2.85 12.38 -2.48
C HIS A 41 -2.27 11.06 -3.03
N PHE A 42 -2.65 9.94 -2.43
CA PHE A 42 -2.24 8.60 -2.85
C PHE A 42 -2.91 8.20 -4.17
N GLY A 43 -4.20 8.51 -4.32
CA GLY A 43 -4.98 8.28 -5.55
C GLY A 43 -5.03 6.82 -5.99
N GLN A 44 -5.03 5.84 -5.06
CA GLN A 44 -4.96 4.43 -5.42
C GLN A 44 -6.17 3.92 -6.22
N PHE A 45 -7.30 4.64 -6.21
CA PHE A 45 -8.51 4.30 -6.96
C PHE A 45 -8.68 5.12 -8.25
N GLU A 46 -7.70 5.98 -8.59
CA GLU A 46 -7.66 6.67 -9.87
C GLU A 46 -7.58 5.68 -11.05
N ARG A 47 -8.20 6.07 -12.17
CA ARG A 47 -8.58 5.17 -13.29
C ARG A 47 -7.49 4.19 -13.75
N ASP A 48 -6.22 4.61 -13.76
CA ASP A 48 -5.12 3.85 -14.35
C ASP A 48 -4.14 3.28 -13.32
N VAL A 49 -4.32 3.56 -12.02
CA VAL A 49 -3.35 3.21 -10.98
C VAL A 49 -3.30 1.70 -10.76
N LEU A 50 -4.45 1.03 -10.70
CA LEU A 50 -4.51 -0.43 -10.57
C LEU A 50 -3.82 -1.14 -11.74
N LEU A 51 -4.12 -0.72 -12.98
CA LEU A 51 -3.51 -1.31 -14.17
C LEU A 51 -1.99 -1.09 -14.19
N THR A 52 -1.55 0.10 -13.77
CA THR A 52 -0.12 0.43 -13.63
C THR A 52 0.55 -0.45 -12.59
N ALA A 53 -0.07 -0.63 -11.41
CA ALA A 53 0.45 -1.49 -10.34
C ALA A 53 0.58 -2.95 -10.79
N LEU A 54 -0.43 -3.50 -11.46
CA LEU A 54 -0.37 -4.86 -12.03
C LEU A 54 0.71 -4.99 -13.10
N THR A 55 0.89 -3.97 -13.93
CA THR A 55 1.94 -3.93 -14.95
C THR A 55 3.33 -3.92 -14.33
N LEU A 56 3.54 -3.14 -13.28
CA LEU A 56 4.79 -3.14 -12.51
C LEU A 56 5.04 -4.51 -11.87
N LEU A 57 4.01 -5.11 -11.28
CA LEU A 57 4.11 -6.44 -10.67
C LEU A 57 4.52 -7.51 -11.70
N ASN A 58 3.91 -7.52 -12.87
CA ASN A 58 4.24 -8.45 -13.95
C ASN A 58 5.70 -8.31 -14.42
N LYS A 59 6.25 -7.08 -14.42
CA LYS A 59 7.66 -6.84 -14.77
C LYS A 59 8.64 -7.46 -13.77
N THR A 60 8.24 -7.66 -12.51
CA THR A 60 9.10 -8.24 -11.47
C THR A 60 9.25 -9.76 -11.54
N SER A 61 8.66 -10.41 -12.57
CA SER A 61 8.72 -11.86 -12.83
C SER A 61 8.46 -12.70 -11.57
N LEU A 62 7.27 -12.55 -10.99
CA LEU A 62 6.87 -13.39 -9.86
C LEU A 62 6.72 -14.86 -10.30
N PRO A 63 7.12 -15.84 -9.45
CA PRO A 63 6.88 -17.24 -9.73
C PRO A 63 5.37 -17.50 -9.89
N THR A 64 4.92 -17.79 -11.10
CA THR A 64 3.55 -18.24 -11.36
C THR A 64 3.37 -19.65 -10.80
N GLY A 65 2.88 -19.75 -9.56
CA GLY A 65 2.56 -21.04 -8.94
C GLY A 65 2.64 -21.09 -7.41
N SER A 66 3.30 -20.12 -6.76
CA SER A 66 3.27 -20.02 -5.30
C SER A 66 2.07 -19.20 -4.84
N HIS A 67 1.50 -19.56 -3.68
CA HIS A 67 0.58 -18.69 -2.94
C HIS A 67 1.13 -17.25 -2.93
N ILE A 68 0.28 -16.29 -3.29
CA ILE A 68 0.65 -14.89 -3.38
C ILE A 68 1.05 -14.42 -1.98
N ASP A 69 2.36 -14.33 -1.73
CA ASP A 69 2.92 -13.86 -0.46
C ASP A 69 3.05 -12.33 -0.50
N ILE A 70 2.37 -11.68 0.43
CA ILE A 70 2.36 -10.22 0.57
C ILE A 70 3.76 -9.68 0.83
N SER A 71 4.59 -10.39 1.60
CA SER A 71 5.97 -10.00 1.89
C SER A 71 6.83 -10.00 0.63
N LEU A 72 6.61 -10.98 -0.26
CA LEU A 72 7.31 -11.06 -1.54
C LEU A 72 6.89 -9.91 -2.46
N ILE A 73 5.59 -9.59 -2.53
CA ILE A 73 5.08 -8.45 -3.29
C ILE A 73 5.72 -7.15 -2.80
N LEU A 74 5.67 -6.88 -1.48
CA LEU A 74 6.22 -5.66 -0.89
C LEU A 74 7.72 -5.53 -1.17
N ARG A 75 8.47 -6.63 -1.01
CA ARG A 75 9.91 -6.65 -1.32
C ARG A 75 10.18 -6.32 -2.78
N ARG A 76 9.37 -6.84 -3.71
CA ARG A 76 9.55 -6.61 -5.15
C ARG A 76 9.16 -5.21 -5.57
N LEU A 77 8.10 -4.65 -5.00
CA LEU A 77 7.69 -3.26 -5.26
C LEU A 77 8.65 -2.23 -4.64
N SER A 78 9.28 -2.56 -3.51
CA SER A 78 10.26 -1.70 -2.83
C SER A 78 11.66 -1.76 -3.43
N SER A 79 11.98 -2.85 -4.14
CA SER A 79 13.26 -3.04 -4.83
C SER A 79 13.41 -2.02 -5.96
N LYS A 80 14.27 -1.03 -5.75
CA LYS A 80 14.77 -0.13 -6.81
C LYS A 80 15.59 -0.87 -7.85
#